data_AF-A0A1M3N3P5-F1
#
_entry.id   AF-A0A1M3N3P5-F1
#
_cell.length_a   1.000
_cell.length_b   1.000
_cell.length_c   1.000
_cell.angle_alpha   90.00
_cell.angle_beta   90.00
_cell.angle_gamma   90.00
#
_symmetry.space_group_name_H-M   'P 1'
#
loop_
_entity.id
_entity.type
_entity.pdbx_description
1 polymer ?
#
loop_
_entity_poly.entity_id
_entity_poly.type
_entity_poly.pdbx_seq_one_letter_code
_entity_poly.pdbx_strand_id
1 'polypeptide(L)'
;MSKEALVAAVKQIMAQSRGGDVEGSYDGYGKLYGTAEFAANRPEDQRQALKLLILAKRHGQASERLVEAHRAAIPALTELVSTLNEPEDYEMLGICHLLIGNEEAAGNMFRQGLTLERERNAASDLCGRLMTRVAAI
;
A
#
# COMPACT_ATOMS: atom_id res chain seq x y z
N MET A 1 5.86 17.41 2.81
CA MET A 1 6.53 17.44 4.14
C MET A 1 8.00 17.11 3.97
N SER A 2 8.88 17.36 4.96
CA SER A 2 10.29 16.93 4.87
C SER A 2 10.41 15.42 5.11
N LYS A 3 11.52 14.82 4.68
CA LYS A 3 11.81 13.40 4.93
C LYS A 3 11.86 13.09 6.43
N GLU A 4 12.48 13.97 7.22
CA GLU A 4 12.56 13.83 8.67
C GLU A 4 11.17 13.87 9.31
N ALA A 5 10.30 14.76 8.83
CA ALA A 5 8.91 14.85 9.29
C ALA A 5 8.11 13.57 8.94
N LEU A 6 8.29 13.04 7.74
CA LEU A 6 7.67 11.76 7.33
C LEU A 6 8.14 10.61 8.23
N VAL A 7 9.46 10.48 8.44
CA VAL A 7 10.04 9.45 9.30
C VAL A 7 9.54 9.58 10.74
N ALA A 8 9.43 10.81 11.26
CA ALA A 8 8.91 11.07 12.60
C ALA A 8 7.44 10.65 12.72
N ALA A 9 6.60 11.02 11.74
CA ALA A 9 5.18 10.64 11.70
C ALA A 9 5.02 9.11 11.67
N VAL A 10 5.74 8.42 10.79
CA VAL A 10 5.72 6.96 10.70
C VAL A 10 6.18 6.29 12.00
N LYS A 11 7.24 6.80 12.63
CA LYS A 11 7.71 6.28 13.94
C LYS A 11 6.65 6.42 15.03
N GLN A 12 5.95 7.55 15.06
CA GLN A 12 4.87 7.79 16.02
C GLN A 12 3.71 6.79 15.80
N ILE A 13 3.28 6.61 14.55
CA ILE A 13 2.23 5.64 14.19
C ILE A 13 2.63 4.22 14.61
N MET A 14 3.85 3.79 14.30
CA MET A 14 4.35 2.47 14.70
C MET A 14 4.51 2.33 16.22
N ALA A 15 4.74 3.41 16.97
CA ALA A 15 4.79 3.37 18.42
C ALA A 15 3.40 3.13 19.03
N GLN A 16 2.34 3.73 18.47
CA GLN A 16 0.95 3.46 18.88
C GLN A 16 0.61 1.99 18.72
N SER A 17 0.87 1.41 17.55
CA SER A 17 0.65 -0.01 17.28
C SER A 17 1.39 -0.92 18.27
N ARG A 18 2.68 -0.65 18.53
CA ARG A 18 3.49 -1.40 19.51
C ARG A 18 3.02 -1.22 20.96
N GLY A 19 2.38 -0.10 21.27
CA GLY A 19 1.74 0.17 22.56
C GLY A 19 0.37 -0.50 22.72
N GLY A 20 -0.10 -1.23 21.71
CA GLY A 20 -1.41 -1.91 21.69
C GLY A 20 -2.54 -1.11 21.05
N ASP A 21 -2.32 0.16 20.71
CA ASP A 21 -3.28 1.00 20.00
C ASP A 21 -3.18 0.79 18.48
N VAL A 22 -3.63 -0.39 18.06
CA VAL A 22 -3.60 -0.80 16.64
C VAL A 22 -4.57 0.06 15.81
N GLU A 23 -5.79 0.27 16.30
CA GLU A 23 -6.80 1.07 15.61
C GLU A 23 -6.40 2.54 15.47
N GLY A 24 -5.80 3.14 16.50
CA GLY A 24 -5.26 4.49 16.41
C GLY A 24 -4.08 4.60 15.44
N SER A 25 -3.29 3.52 15.28
CA SER A 25 -2.24 3.48 14.26
C SER A 25 -2.81 3.49 12.83
N TYR A 26 -3.96 2.83 12.61
CA TYR A 26 -4.63 2.87 11.31
C TYR A 26 -5.16 4.26 10.98
N ASP A 27 -5.79 4.95 11.95
CA ASP A 27 -6.19 6.35 11.79
C ASP A 27 -4.99 7.25 11.45
N GLY A 28 -3.85 7.01 12.12
CA GLY A 28 -2.60 7.71 11.86
C GLY A 28 -2.10 7.54 10.43
N TYR A 29 -2.10 6.30 9.91
CA TYR A 29 -1.77 6.04 8.52
C TYR A 29 -2.76 6.69 7.55
N GLY A 30 -4.07 6.57 7.80
CA GLY A 30 -5.10 7.17 6.95
C GLY A 30 -4.94 8.69 6.83
N LYS A 31 -4.67 9.37 7.96
CA LYS A 31 -4.36 10.81 7.96
C LYS A 31 -3.09 11.11 7.17
N LEU A 32 -2.00 10.36 7.40
CA LEU A 32 -0.72 10.57 6.73
C LEU A 32 -0.89 10.47 5.20
N TYR A 33 -1.46 9.37 4.71
CA TYR A 33 -1.60 9.10 3.28
C TYR A 33 -2.57 10.06 2.60
N GLY A 34 -3.58 10.56 3.32
CA GLY A 34 -4.55 11.53 2.80
C GLY A 34 -4.01 12.96 2.65
N THR A 35 -2.77 13.25 3.08
CA THR A 35 -2.20 14.61 2.95
C THR A 35 -1.57 14.84 1.58
N ALA A 36 -1.77 16.04 1.02
CA ALA A 36 -1.05 16.47 -0.19
C ALA A 36 0.47 16.49 0.03
N GLU A 37 0.90 16.76 1.27
CA GLU A 37 2.30 16.79 1.65
C GLU A 37 2.96 15.42 1.60
N PHE A 38 2.19 14.35 1.82
CA PHE A 38 2.66 12.97 1.65
C PHE A 38 2.89 12.66 0.18
N ALA A 39 1.90 12.96 -0.67
CA ALA A 39 1.98 12.75 -2.12
C ALA A 39 3.11 13.56 -2.80
N ALA A 40 3.56 14.65 -2.18
CA ALA A 40 4.69 15.45 -2.66
C ALA A 40 6.07 14.91 -2.25
N ASN A 41 6.17 13.86 -1.43
CA ASN A 41 7.45 13.24 -1.11
C ASN A 41 8.04 12.51 -2.32
N ARG A 42 9.33 12.17 -2.24
CA ARG A 42 9.96 11.35 -3.28
C ARG A 42 9.31 9.96 -3.33
N PRO A 43 9.13 9.36 -4.52
CA PRO A 43 8.48 8.06 -4.67
C PRO A 43 9.04 6.96 -3.76
N GLU A 44 10.34 6.90 -3.57
CA GLU A 44 10.98 5.92 -2.70
C GLU A 44 10.60 6.08 -1.22
N ASP A 45 10.40 7.32 -0.76
CA ASP A 45 10.00 7.61 0.62
C ASP A 45 8.50 7.29 0.81
N GLN A 46 7.66 7.59 -0.19
CA GLN A 46 6.25 7.21 -0.21
C GLN A 46 6.08 5.69 -0.13
N ARG A 47 6.78 4.95 -1.01
CA ARG A 47 6.75 3.48 -1.04
C ARG A 47 7.15 2.87 0.29
N GLN A 48 8.22 3.35 0.92
CA GLN A 48 8.65 2.83 2.21
C GLN A 48 7.57 2.99 3.28
N ALA A 49 6.91 4.15 3.33
CA ALA A 49 5.81 4.37 4.27
C ALA A 49 4.60 3.47 3.97
N LEU A 50 4.15 3.44 2.71
CA LEU A 50 2.99 2.66 2.25
C LEU A 50 3.11 1.16 2.57
N LYS A 51 4.29 0.58 2.32
CA LYS A 51 4.56 -0.84 2.57
C LYS A 51 4.32 -1.25 4.02
N LEU A 52 4.56 -0.37 4.99
CA LEU A 52 4.42 -0.68 6.41
C LEU A 52 3.00 -1.04 6.82
N LEU A 53 1.99 -0.46 6.15
CA LEU A 53 0.59 -0.82 6.37
C LEU A 53 0.09 -1.85 5.35
N ILE A 54 0.36 -1.61 4.07
CA ILE A 54 -0.33 -2.32 2.98
C ILE A 54 0.17 -3.76 2.86
N LEU A 55 1.48 -3.99 3.04
CA LEU A 55 2.09 -5.32 2.98
C LEU A 55 2.18 -6.01 4.34
N ALA A 56 1.67 -5.38 5.41
CA ALA A 56 1.65 -5.99 6.73
C ALA A 56 0.83 -7.28 6.71
N LYS A 57 1.37 -8.34 7.32
CA LYS A 57 0.63 -9.58 7.54
C LYS A 57 -0.54 -9.29 8.48
N ARG A 58 -1.72 -9.76 8.10
CA ARG A 58 -2.97 -9.55 8.86
C ARG A 58 -3.74 -10.86 8.98
N HIS A 59 -4.49 -10.96 10.07
CA HIS A 59 -5.36 -12.09 10.39
C HIS A 59 -6.73 -11.56 10.81
N GLY A 60 -7.78 -12.30 10.49
CA GLY A 60 -9.15 -11.91 10.80
C GLY A 60 -9.71 -10.86 9.84
N GLN A 61 -10.88 -10.34 10.20
CA GLN A 61 -11.61 -9.35 9.41
C GLN A 61 -10.99 -7.96 9.58
N ALA A 62 -10.91 -7.21 8.48
CA ALA A 62 -10.43 -5.83 8.51
C ALA A 62 -11.40 -4.93 9.28
N SER A 63 -10.87 -4.10 10.18
CA SER A 63 -11.64 -3.05 10.84
C SER A 63 -11.94 -1.91 9.86
N GLU A 64 -12.98 -1.13 10.15
CA GLU A 64 -13.34 0.04 9.32
C GLU A 64 -12.17 1.03 9.20
N ARG A 65 -11.42 1.28 10.27
CA ARG A 65 -10.26 2.18 10.25
C ARG A 65 -9.14 1.69 9.35
N LEU A 66 -8.90 0.38 9.32
CA LEU A 66 -7.94 -0.22 8.40
C LEU A 66 -8.38 -0.04 6.94
N VAL A 67 -9.67 -0.22 6.66
CA VAL A 67 -10.27 -0.01 5.35
C VAL A 67 -10.14 1.46 4.92
N GLU A 68 -10.44 2.41 5.80
CA GLU A 68 -10.26 3.85 5.51
C GLU A 68 -8.79 4.20 5.26
N ALA A 69 -7.86 3.64 6.01
CA ALA A 69 -6.43 3.89 5.79
C ALA A 69 -5.95 3.38 4.42
N HIS A 70 -6.45 2.23 3.96
CA HIS A 70 -6.16 1.74 2.61
C HIS A 70 -6.83 2.59 1.54
N ARG A 71 -8.05 3.07 1.77
CA ARG A 71 -8.73 4.01 0.87
C ARG A 71 -7.93 5.31 0.71
N ALA A 72 -7.42 5.85 1.80
CA ALA A 72 -6.60 7.07 1.79
C ALA A 72 -5.26 6.89 1.04
N ALA A 73 -4.73 5.66 0.95
CA ALA A 73 -3.51 5.38 0.20
C ALA A 73 -3.71 5.30 -1.33
N ILE A 74 -4.94 5.10 -1.81
CA ILE A 74 -5.23 4.89 -3.24
C ILE A 74 -4.72 6.06 -4.09
N PRO A 75 -5.02 7.34 -3.81
CA PRO A 75 -4.59 8.43 -4.67
C PRO A 75 -3.06 8.51 -4.87
N ALA A 76 -2.29 8.34 -3.80
CA ALA A 76 -0.83 8.34 -3.87
C ALA A 76 -0.30 7.15 -4.70
N LEU A 77 -0.86 5.95 -4.49
CA LEU A 77 -0.47 4.77 -5.26
C LEU A 77 -0.88 4.85 -6.72
N THR A 78 -2.06 5.42 -7.03
CA THR A 78 -2.49 5.67 -8.40
C THR A 78 -1.50 6.58 -9.13
N GLU A 79 -1.00 7.63 -8.46
CA GLU A 79 0.01 8.51 -9.03
C GLU A 79 1.37 7.80 -9.23
N LEU A 80 1.80 6.96 -8.27
CA LEU A 80 3.03 6.18 -8.43
C LEU A 80 2.93 5.21 -9.62
N VAL A 81 1.80 4.53 -9.75
CA VAL A 81 1.54 3.62 -10.87
C VAL A 81 1.50 4.36 -12.20
N SER A 82 0.81 5.50 -12.27
CA SER A 82 0.68 6.28 -13.51
C SER A 82 2.00 6.91 -13.97
N THR A 83 2.90 7.26 -13.03
CA THR A 83 4.14 7.97 -13.34
C THR A 83 5.36 7.05 -13.50
N LEU A 84 5.45 5.98 -12.71
CA LEU A 84 6.65 5.14 -12.65
C LEU A 84 6.43 3.75 -13.21
N ASN A 85 5.17 3.28 -13.28
CA ASN A 85 4.82 2.00 -13.88
C ASN A 85 5.61 0.80 -13.28
N GLU A 86 5.85 0.82 -11.96
CA GLU A 86 6.61 -0.23 -11.27
C GLU A 86 5.68 -1.35 -10.76
N PRO A 87 6.04 -2.64 -10.94
CA PRO A 87 5.18 -3.77 -10.57
C PRO A 87 4.78 -3.81 -9.10
N GLU A 88 5.64 -3.34 -8.20
CA GLU A 88 5.38 -3.35 -6.77
C GLU A 88 4.32 -2.31 -6.36
N ASP A 89 4.19 -1.20 -7.10
CA ASP A 89 3.15 -0.21 -6.86
C ASP A 89 1.78 -0.76 -7.27
N TYR A 90 1.72 -1.53 -8.36
CA TYR A 90 0.53 -2.30 -8.74
C TYR A 90 0.14 -3.33 -7.68
N GLU A 91 1.10 -4.03 -7.06
CA GLU A 91 0.84 -4.95 -5.95
C GLU A 91 0.17 -4.20 -4.79
N MET A 92 0.72 -3.06 -4.37
CA MET A 92 0.16 -2.28 -3.28
C MET A 92 -1.22 -1.69 -3.61
N LEU A 93 -1.39 -1.14 -4.82
CA LEU A 93 -2.67 -0.56 -5.25
C LEU A 93 -3.78 -1.62 -5.33
N GLY A 94 -3.47 -2.80 -5.86
CA GLY A 94 -4.43 -3.90 -5.90
C GLY A 94 -4.85 -4.38 -4.50
N ILE A 95 -3.93 -4.40 -3.53
CA ILE A 95 -4.27 -4.74 -2.13
C ILE A 95 -5.22 -3.71 -1.54
N CYS A 96 -5.02 -2.41 -1.80
CA CYS A 96 -5.94 -1.38 -1.34
C CYS A 96 -7.33 -1.57 -1.93
N HIS A 97 -7.44 -1.81 -3.24
CA HIS A 97 -8.73 -2.08 -3.88
C HIS A 97 -9.43 -3.32 -3.34
N LEU A 98 -8.67 -4.41 -3.10
CA LEU A 98 -9.22 -5.63 -2.53
C LEU A 98 -9.77 -5.38 -1.12
N LEU A 99 -9.03 -4.65 -0.29
CA LEU A 99 -9.45 -4.39 1.09
C LEU A 99 -10.73 -3.54 1.17
N ILE A 100 -10.95 -2.63 0.22
CA ILE A 100 -12.18 -1.83 0.14
C ILE A 100 -13.32 -2.55 -0.60
N GLY A 101 -13.15 -3.83 -0.97
CA GLY A 101 -14.17 -4.65 -1.63
C GLY A 101 -14.28 -4.46 -3.15
N ASN A 102 -13.31 -3.79 -3.79
CA ASN A 102 -13.26 -3.64 -5.24
C ASN A 102 -12.36 -4.72 -5.87
N GLU A 103 -12.88 -5.95 -5.92
CA GLU A 103 -12.18 -7.12 -6.46
C GLU A 103 -11.82 -6.97 -7.95
N GLU A 104 -12.69 -6.35 -8.74
CA GLU A 104 -12.44 -6.12 -10.17
C GLU A 104 -11.21 -5.24 -10.38
N ALA A 105 -11.15 -4.07 -9.71
CA ALA A 105 -10.00 -3.19 -9.80
C ALA A 105 -8.74 -3.86 -9.25
N ALA A 106 -8.84 -4.60 -8.13
CA ALA A 106 -7.73 -5.33 -7.55
C ALA A 106 -7.13 -6.36 -8.54
N GLY A 107 -7.99 -7.17 -9.16
CA GLY A 107 -7.60 -8.16 -10.16
C GLY A 107 -6.92 -7.52 -11.37
N ASN A 108 -7.43 -6.37 -11.83
CA ASN A 108 -6.82 -5.62 -12.92
C ASN A 108 -5.43 -5.09 -12.56
N MET A 109 -5.24 -4.56 -11.35
CA MET A 109 -3.94 -4.08 -10.88
C MET A 109 -2.92 -5.22 -10.75
N PHE A 110 -3.32 -6.34 -10.15
CA PHE A 110 -2.43 -7.49 -10.00
C PHE A 110 -2.00 -8.09 -11.34
N ARG A 111 -2.90 -8.18 -12.33
CA ARG A 111 -2.57 -8.68 -13.67
C ARG A 111 -1.61 -7.74 -14.41
N GLN A 112 -1.79 -6.42 -14.29
CA GLN A 112 -0.87 -5.45 -14.87
C GLN A 112 0.53 -5.55 -14.24
N GLY A 113 0.61 -5.52 -12.91
CA GLY A 113 1.88 -5.73 -12.21
C GLY A 113 2.54 -7.05 -12.56
N LEU A 114 1.77 -8.14 -12.68
CA LEU A 114 2.30 -9.46 -13.04
C LEU A 114 2.88 -9.50 -14.45
N THR A 115 2.23 -8.81 -15.39
CA THR A 115 2.71 -8.73 -16.78
C THR A 115 4.08 -8.06 -16.82
N LEU A 116 4.20 -6.89 -16.18
CA LEU A 116 5.45 -6.14 -16.11
C LEU A 116 6.56 -6.91 -15.38
N GLU A 117 6.24 -7.55 -14.25
CA GLU A 117 7.24 -8.30 -13.49
C GLU A 117 7.69 -9.57 -14.22
N ARG A 118 6.81 -10.23 -14.99
CA ARG A 118 7.20 -11.40 -15.80
C ARG A 118 8.15 -11.03 -16.93
N GLU A 119 7.90 -9.90 -17.58
CA GLU A 119 8.78 -9.37 -18.64
C GLU A 119 10.15 -8.99 -18.06
N ARG A 120 10.18 -8.44 -16.84
CA ARG A 120 11.41 -8.07 -16.14
C ARG A 120 12.18 -9.27 -15.59
N ASN A 121 11.52 -10.12 -14.82
CA ASN A 121 12.05 -11.32 -14.19
C ASN A 121 10.94 -12.28 -13.74
N ALA A 122 10.59 -13.24 -14.61
CA ALA A 122 9.57 -14.24 -14.32
C ALA A 122 9.83 -15.13 -13.09
N ALA A 123 11.07 -15.22 -12.62
CA ALA A 123 11.46 -16.03 -11.46
C ALA A 123 11.52 -15.23 -10.14
N SER A 124 11.11 -13.96 -10.13
CA SER A 124 11.16 -13.14 -8.93
C SER A 124 10.10 -13.51 -7.89
N ASP A 125 10.38 -13.21 -6.63
CA ASP A 125 9.41 -13.38 -5.54
C ASP A 125 8.14 -12.55 -5.76
N LEU A 126 8.28 -11.37 -6.38
CA LEU A 126 7.15 -10.49 -6.69
C LEU A 126 6.22 -11.13 -7.72
N CYS A 127 6.77 -11.77 -8.76
CA CYS A 127 6.01 -12.55 -9.73
C CYS A 127 5.18 -13.63 -9.03
N GLY A 128 5.80 -14.42 -8.15
CA GLY A 128 5.11 -15.45 -7.37
C GLY A 128 3.99 -14.89 -6.47
N ARG A 129 4.26 -13.77 -5.78
CA ARG A 129 3.28 -13.08 -4.95
C ARG A 129 2.09 -12.54 -5.75
N LEU A 130 2.34 -11.98 -6.94
CA LEU A 130 1.29 -11.47 -7.82
C LEU A 130 0.45 -12.61 -8.42
N MET A 131 1.08 -13.73 -8.81
CA MET A 131 0.37 -14.93 -9.26
C MET A 131 -0.61 -15.43 -8.20
N THR A 132 -0.15 -15.56 -6.95
CA THR A 132 -1.01 -15.98 -5.83
C THR A 132 -2.20 -15.05 -5.64
N ARG A 133 -2.00 -13.73 -5.78
CA ARG A 133 -3.10 -12.77 -5.65
C ARG A 133 -4.09 -12.82 -6.80
N VAL A 134 -3.62 -12.96 -8.04
CA VAL A 134 -4.49 -13.13 -9.21
C VAL A 134 -5.33 -14.40 -9.08
N ALA A 135 -4.78 -15.47 -8.50
CA ALA A 135 -5.50 -16.73 -8.30
C ALA A 135 -6.49 -16.71 -7.12
N ALA A 136 -6.40 -15.71 -6.22
CA ALA A 136 -7.22 -15.60 -5.02
C ALA A 136 -8.40 -14.63 -5.17
N ILE A 137 -8.52 -13.95 -6.31
CA ILE A 137 -9.68 -13.15 -6.73
C ILE A 137 -10.49 -13.99 -7.73
#